data_AF-A0A7S2NQ00-F1
#
_entry.id   AF-A0A7S2NQ00-F1
#
_cell.length_a   1.000
_cell.length_b   1.000
_cell.length_c   1.000
_cell.angle_alpha   90.00
_cell.angle_beta   90.00
_cell.angle_gamma   90.00
#
_symmetry.space_group_name_H-M   'P 1'
#
loop_
_entity.id
_entity.type
_entity.pdbx_description
1 polymer ?
#
loop_
_entity_poly.entity_id
_entity_poly.type
_entity_poly.pdbx_seq_one_letter_code
_entity_poly.pdbx_strand_id
1 'polypeptide(L)'
;FSMNWHCWFMMGFLTVGPRHGHSEIGVLGLAWDTFSVASLLTASLGALIAVVATLFPPPPKTNYRKVSDSAATVSKAMGKIWKEAIEYFCGQQEGPMRLLLAEAIGKFSELTTRTLGDLKASWWEGFDLCGMGKKRQLYMALDSTAKSMDAVMVAMQDSITHDKFDKLHIAFCTSLRSSMDELRVAASALFELCEQACQDGDISSDEVDLINDTILLVQDKQALLLRTYRGLAHERGFGAQMVSEDLASENTFVFALSVWARKIADLARNILDIDDRLDRERNCTGTLANALRAGFCTAFSVPDK
;
A
#
# COMPACT_ATOMS: atom_id res chain seq x y z
N PHE A 1 43.28 14.94 2.22
CA PHE A 1 43.86 14.29 3.42
C PHE A 1 44.23 12.82 3.18
N SER A 2 43.35 11.99 2.57
CA SER A 2 43.63 10.57 2.23
C SER A 2 44.91 10.33 1.41
N MET A 3 45.20 11.18 0.41
CA MET A 3 46.37 11.00 -0.46
C MET A 3 47.73 11.17 0.26
N ASN A 4 47.82 12.06 1.24
CA ASN A 4 49.07 12.29 1.99
C ASN A 4 49.39 11.09 2.92
N TRP A 5 48.33 10.51 3.52
CA TRP A 5 48.43 9.27 4.27
C TRP A 5 48.84 8.08 3.41
N HIS A 6 48.33 7.99 2.18
CA HIS A 6 48.68 6.89 1.28
C HIS A 6 50.15 6.93 0.84
N CYS A 7 50.70 8.13 0.57
CA CYS A 7 52.11 8.32 0.28
C CYS A 7 53.00 7.97 1.49
N TRP A 8 52.59 8.34 2.70
CA TRP A 8 53.32 7.98 3.92
C TRP A 8 53.36 6.45 4.14
N PHE A 9 52.25 5.74 3.87
CA PHE A 9 52.20 4.27 3.90
C PHE A 9 53.09 3.61 2.85
N MET A 10 53.09 4.12 1.60
CA MET A 10 53.98 3.61 0.56
C MET A 10 55.45 3.83 0.91
N MET A 11 55.79 4.98 1.50
CA MET A 11 57.15 5.23 1.97
C MET A 11 57.54 4.30 3.13
N GLY A 12 56.63 4.04 4.08
CA GLY A 12 56.86 3.08 5.18
C GLY A 12 57.02 1.62 4.73
N PHE A 13 56.47 1.24 3.57
CA PHE A 13 56.72 -0.08 2.95
C PHE A 13 58.10 -0.17 2.28
N LEU A 14 58.64 0.98 1.81
CA LEU A 14 59.91 1.04 1.09
C LEU A 14 61.11 1.25 2.03
N THR A 15 60.91 1.80 3.24
CA THR A 15 61.94 1.88 4.27
C THR A 15 62.00 0.60 5.10
N VAL A 16 63.01 -0.24 4.82
CA VAL A 16 63.30 -1.47 5.58
C VAL A 16 63.93 -1.10 6.93
N GLY A 17 63.12 -0.68 7.89
CA GLY A 17 63.55 -0.38 9.28
C GLY A 17 63.61 -1.64 10.17
N PRO A 18 64.24 -1.56 11.36
CA PRO A 18 64.41 -2.71 12.27
C PRO A 18 63.05 -3.25 12.73
N ARG A 19 62.79 -4.53 12.46
CA ARG A 19 61.56 -5.25 12.86
C ARG A 19 61.46 -5.26 14.39
N HIS A 20 60.56 -4.44 14.94
CA HIS A 20 60.16 -4.54 16.34
C HIS A 20 59.25 -5.77 16.51
N GLY A 21 59.39 -6.45 17.66
CA GLY A 21 59.00 -7.85 17.90
C GLY A 21 57.65 -8.30 17.33
N HIS A 22 57.68 -9.41 16.58
CA HIS A 22 56.50 -10.09 16.08
C HIS A 22 55.89 -11.00 17.16
N SER A 23 54.59 -10.87 17.39
CA SER A 23 53.79 -11.91 18.04
C SER A 23 53.28 -12.88 16.97
N GLU A 24 53.76 -14.13 16.99
CA GLU A 24 53.40 -15.18 16.02
C GLU A 24 52.01 -15.80 16.25
N ILE A 25 51.01 -15.03 16.70
CA ILE A 25 49.69 -15.54 17.07
C ILE A 25 48.68 -15.37 15.91
N GLY A 26 49.15 -15.40 14.66
CA GLY A 26 48.33 -15.12 13.48
C GLY A 26 47.88 -16.36 12.71
N VAL A 27 46.57 -16.54 12.53
CA VAL A 27 46.00 -17.50 11.55
C VAL A 27 46.54 -17.13 10.16
N LEU A 28 47.04 -18.13 9.40
CA LEU A 28 47.71 -17.99 8.08
C LEU A 28 49.09 -17.29 8.09
N GLY A 29 49.76 -17.15 9.24
CA GLY A 29 51.08 -16.50 9.30
C GLY A 29 51.06 -14.99 9.07
N LEU A 30 49.86 -14.38 9.11
CA LEU A 30 49.67 -12.94 9.03
C LEU A 30 49.74 -12.35 10.45
N ALA A 31 50.68 -11.44 10.68
CA ALA A 31 50.76 -10.68 11.92
C ALA A 31 49.66 -9.59 11.92
N TRP A 32 48.48 -9.95 12.43
CA TRP A 32 47.26 -9.10 12.47
C TRP A 32 47.46 -7.78 13.22
N ASP A 33 48.41 -7.75 14.16
CA ASP A 33 48.74 -6.56 14.96
C ASP A 33 49.72 -5.61 14.23
N THR A 34 50.17 -5.98 13.02
CA THR A 34 51.02 -5.10 12.25
C THR A 34 50.20 -3.95 11.70
N PHE A 35 50.64 -2.73 12.01
CA PHE A 35 50.06 -1.49 11.53
C PHE A 35 49.76 -1.49 10.01
N SER A 36 50.58 -2.18 9.21
CA SER A 36 50.38 -2.37 7.77
C SER A 36 49.12 -3.17 7.41
N VAL A 37 48.82 -4.26 8.14
CA VAL A 37 47.66 -5.13 7.88
C VAL A 37 46.37 -4.41 8.29
N ALA A 38 46.36 -3.78 9.47
CA ALA A 38 45.23 -2.99 9.93
C ALA A 38 44.87 -1.87 8.94
N SER A 39 45.89 -1.22 8.36
CA SER A 39 45.70 -0.13 7.40
C SER A 39 45.21 -0.61 6.04
N LEU A 40 45.69 -1.76 5.57
CA LEU A 40 45.20 -2.40 4.35
C LEU A 40 43.73 -2.85 4.49
N LEU A 41 43.36 -3.43 5.63
CA LEU A 41 41.97 -3.81 5.92
C LEU A 41 41.06 -2.58 6.01
N THR A 42 41.49 -1.53 6.70
CA THR A 42 40.71 -0.29 6.80
C THR A 42 40.54 0.37 5.42
N ALA A 43 41.59 0.39 4.60
CA ALA A 43 41.52 0.95 3.25
C ALA A 43 40.65 0.12 2.29
N SER A 44 40.72 -1.21 2.37
CA SER A 44 39.88 -2.11 1.56
C SER A 44 38.42 -2.06 2.00
N LEU A 45 38.13 -2.02 3.30
CA LEU A 45 36.78 -1.82 3.83
C LEU A 45 36.24 -0.44 3.42
N GLY A 46 37.07 0.61 3.52
CA GLY A 46 36.71 1.96 3.09
C GLY A 46 36.46 2.05 1.59
N ALA A 47 37.25 1.38 0.76
CA ALA A 47 37.04 1.28 -0.69
C ALA A 47 35.76 0.50 -1.01
N LEU A 48 35.47 -0.59 -0.29
CA LEU A 48 34.25 -1.37 -0.47
C LEU A 48 33.01 -0.55 -0.07
N ILE A 49 33.07 0.16 1.07
CA ILE A 49 32.04 1.10 1.49
C ILE A 49 31.89 2.25 0.48
N ALA A 50 32.97 2.76 -0.11
CA ALA A 50 32.91 3.80 -1.13
C ALA A 50 32.33 3.31 -2.46
N VAL A 51 32.61 2.07 -2.87
CA VAL A 51 31.97 1.44 -4.03
C VAL A 51 30.48 1.23 -3.73
N VAL A 52 30.13 0.73 -2.54
CA VAL A 52 28.74 0.64 -2.08
C VAL A 52 28.09 2.04 -2.10
N ALA A 53 28.71 3.07 -1.53
CA ALA A 53 28.17 4.42 -1.47
C ALA A 53 28.07 5.12 -2.85
N THR A 54 28.93 4.77 -3.81
CA THR A 54 28.85 5.30 -5.19
C THR A 54 27.84 4.53 -6.04
N LEU A 55 27.61 3.24 -5.75
CA LEU A 55 26.52 2.46 -6.32
C LEU A 55 25.15 2.80 -5.70
N PHE A 56 25.12 3.32 -4.47
CA PHE A 56 23.95 3.80 -3.76
C PHE A 56 24.00 5.34 -3.59
N PRO A 57 23.65 6.15 -4.62
CA PRO A 57 23.43 7.60 -4.49
C PRO A 57 22.49 7.92 -3.31
N PRO A 58 22.41 9.19 -2.80
CA PRO A 58 21.61 9.55 -1.63
C PRO A 58 20.27 8.82 -1.68
N PRO A 59 19.91 8.07 -0.63
CA PRO A 59 19.07 6.89 -0.77
C PRO A 59 17.85 7.27 -1.59
N PRO A 60 17.73 6.77 -2.84
CA PRO A 60 16.54 7.04 -3.62
C PRO A 60 15.36 6.69 -2.73
N LYS A 61 14.31 7.52 -2.71
CA LYS A 61 13.09 7.25 -1.94
C LYS A 61 12.82 5.74 -2.05
N THR A 62 12.89 5.02 -0.94
CA THR A 62 12.72 3.57 -0.95
C THR A 62 11.41 3.28 -1.67
N ASN A 63 11.38 2.25 -2.49
CA ASN A 63 10.19 1.84 -3.23
C ASN A 63 9.02 1.65 -2.26
N TYR A 64 9.23 1.20 -1.02
CA TYR A 64 8.18 1.22 0.01
C TYR A 64 7.61 2.61 0.32
N ARG A 65 8.46 3.65 0.41
CA ARG A 65 7.97 5.03 0.59
C ARG A 65 7.21 5.51 -0.64
N LYS A 66 7.69 5.18 -1.85
CA LYS A 66 6.96 5.50 -3.10
C LYS A 66 5.62 4.80 -3.16
N VAL A 67 5.54 3.53 -2.76
CA VAL A 67 4.30 2.74 -2.72
C VAL A 67 3.32 3.37 -1.73
N SER A 68 3.77 3.72 -0.53
CA SER A 68 2.90 4.38 0.47
C SER A 68 2.44 5.76 -0.01
N ASP A 69 3.34 6.62 -0.51
CA ASP A 69 3.00 7.92 -1.11
C ASP A 69 1.98 7.75 -2.26
N SER A 70 2.17 6.73 -3.11
CA SER A 70 1.30 6.47 -4.26
C SER A 70 -0.05 5.89 -3.84
N ALA A 71 -0.09 4.96 -2.87
CA ALA A 71 -1.31 4.40 -2.32
C ALA A 71 -2.17 5.47 -1.66
N ALA A 72 -1.56 6.37 -0.88
CA ALA A 72 -2.24 7.54 -0.30
C ALA A 72 -2.77 8.50 -1.38
N THR A 73 -2.05 8.61 -2.51
CA THR A 73 -2.52 9.40 -3.66
C THR A 73 -3.68 8.71 -4.37
N VAL A 74 -3.63 7.39 -4.54
CA VAL A 74 -4.68 6.56 -5.15
C VAL A 74 -5.97 6.64 -4.32
N SER A 75 -5.90 6.47 -3.00
CA SER A 75 -7.07 6.52 -2.13
C SER A 75 -7.77 7.89 -2.17
N LYS A 76 -6.98 8.98 -2.08
CA LYS A 76 -7.50 10.36 -2.18
C LYS A 76 -8.05 10.68 -3.57
N ALA A 77 -7.37 10.25 -4.63
CA ALA A 77 -7.81 10.46 -6.01
C ALA A 77 -9.14 9.75 -6.27
N MET A 78 -9.30 8.51 -5.80
CA MET A 78 -10.53 7.72 -5.88
C MET A 78 -11.71 8.45 -5.22
N GLY A 79 -11.55 8.91 -3.98
CA GLY A 79 -12.59 9.66 -3.28
C GLY A 79 -12.94 10.99 -3.95
N LYS A 80 -11.93 11.68 -4.51
CA LYS A 80 -12.11 12.92 -5.28
C LYS A 80 -12.87 12.69 -6.59
N ILE A 81 -12.52 11.65 -7.35
CA ILE A 81 -13.18 11.29 -8.62
C ILE A 81 -14.67 11.03 -8.35
N TRP A 82 -15.01 10.24 -7.34
CA TRP A 82 -16.41 10.01 -6.99
C TRP A 82 -17.15 11.26 -6.54
N LYS A 83 -16.48 12.17 -5.83
CA LYS A 83 -17.06 13.45 -5.43
C LYS A 83 -17.41 14.29 -6.66
N GLU A 84 -16.45 14.47 -7.55
CA GLU A 84 -16.64 15.22 -8.80
C GLU A 84 -17.69 14.56 -9.71
N ALA A 85 -17.71 13.22 -9.76
CA ALA A 85 -18.72 12.45 -10.47
C ALA A 85 -20.12 12.68 -9.92
N ILE A 86 -20.33 12.61 -8.59
CA ILE A 86 -21.64 12.87 -7.97
C ILE A 86 -22.05 14.33 -8.17
N GLU A 87 -21.13 15.28 -8.02
CA GLU A 87 -21.40 16.70 -8.24
C GLU A 87 -21.83 17.00 -9.68
N TYR A 88 -21.17 16.37 -10.66
CA TYR A 88 -21.55 16.48 -12.06
C TYR A 88 -22.87 15.77 -12.37
N PHE A 89 -23.00 14.52 -11.93
CA PHE A 89 -24.18 13.68 -12.17
C PHE A 89 -25.44 14.24 -11.51
N CYS A 90 -25.31 14.96 -10.39
CA CYS A 90 -26.42 15.67 -9.77
C CYS A 90 -26.57 17.14 -10.23
N GLY A 91 -25.84 17.52 -11.28
CA GLY A 91 -25.88 18.85 -11.88
C GLY A 91 -27.17 19.10 -12.65
N GLN A 92 -27.31 20.33 -13.16
CA GLN A 92 -28.51 20.72 -13.93
C GLN A 92 -28.29 20.73 -15.44
N GLN A 93 -27.03 20.73 -15.90
CA GLN A 93 -26.69 20.93 -17.32
C GLN A 93 -25.43 20.15 -17.69
N GLU A 94 -25.38 19.72 -18.94
CA GLU A 94 -24.20 19.12 -19.54
C GLU A 94 -23.04 20.14 -19.57
N GLY A 95 -21.96 19.82 -18.86
CA GLY A 95 -20.78 20.67 -18.78
C GLY A 95 -19.49 20.00 -19.26
N PRO A 96 -18.40 20.77 -19.44
CA PRO A 96 -17.08 20.25 -19.82
C PRO A 96 -16.46 19.32 -18.77
N MET A 97 -17.01 19.29 -17.56
CA MET A 97 -16.54 18.46 -16.45
C MET A 97 -16.49 16.96 -16.78
N ARG A 98 -17.33 16.46 -17.70
CA ARG A 98 -17.24 15.05 -18.15
C ARG A 98 -15.89 14.69 -18.75
N LEU A 99 -15.25 15.62 -19.47
CA LEU A 99 -13.96 15.41 -20.11
C LEU A 99 -12.85 15.40 -19.06
N LEU A 100 -12.95 16.29 -18.07
CA LEU A 100 -12.03 16.32 -16.94
C LEU A 100 -12.13 15.04 -16.10
N LEU A 101 -13.34 14.52 -15.89
CA LEU A 101 -13.55 13.26 -15.18
C LEU A 101 -12.98 12.06 -15.96
N ALA A 102 -13.19 12.01 -17.27
CA ALA A 102 -12.59 11.00 -18.14
C ALA A 102 -11.06 11.01 -18.06
N GLU A 103 -10.44 12.21 -18.09
CA GLU A 103 -9.01 12.37 -17.93
C GLU A 103 -8.54 11.95 -16.52
N ALA A 104 -9.29 12.28 -15.47
CA ALA A 104 -8.98 11.90 -14.10
C ALA A 104 -9.01 10.37 -13.91
N ILE A 105 -9.99 9.68 -14.50
CA ILE A 105 -10.08 8.21 -14.50
C ILE A 105 -8.88 7.60 -15.25
N GLY A 106 -8.50 8.17 -16.39
CA GLY A 106 -7.30 7.74 -17.13
C GLY A 106 -6.03 7.86 -16.29
N LYS A 107 -5.82 9.00 -15.62
CA LYS A 107 -4.70 9.23 -14.70
C LYS A 107 -4.73 8.29 -13.50
N PHE A 108 -5.91 7.97 -12.99
CA PHE A 108 -6.07 7.02 -11.89
C PHE A 108 -5.60 5.60 -12.27
N SER A 109 -5.97 5.11 -13.46
CA SER A 109 -5.53 3.80 -13.94
C SER A 109 -4.02 3.75 -14.20
N GLU A 110 -3.44 4.85 -14.72
CA GLU A 110 -1.99 4.99 -14.87
C GLU A 110 -1.28 4.95 -13.51
N LEU A 111 -1.78 5.69 -12.52
CA LEU A 111 -1.22 5.73 -11.16
C LEU A 111 -1.26 4.34 -10.49
N THR A 112 -2.36 3.60 -10.64
CA THR A 112 -2.49 2.23 -10.12
C THR A 112 -1.47 1.31 -10.80
N THR A 113 -1.32 1.39 -12.12
CA THR A 113 -0.33 0.60 -12.87
C THR A 113 1.10 0.90 -12.44
N ARG A 114 1.43 2.18 -12.21
CA ARG A 114 2.73 2.60 -11.68
C ARG A 114 2.98 2.08 -10.27
N THR A 115 1.96 2.15 -9.40
CA THR A 115 2.04 1.70 -8.01
C THR A 115 2.37 0.21 -7.92
N LEU A 116 1.75 -0.62 -8.79
CA LEU A 116 2.10 -2.03 -8.93
C LEU A 116 3.57 -2.25 -9.37
N GLY A 117 4.09 -1.40 -10.26
CA GLY A 117 5.49 -1.44 -10.67
C GLY A 117 6.45 -1.19 -9.50
N ASP A 118 6.18 -0.13 -8.73
CA ASP A 118 6.95 0.21 -7.53
C ASP A 118 6.81 -0.88 -6.44
N LEU A 119 5.63 -1.47 -6.29
CA LEU A 119 5.35 -2.57 -5.34
C LEU A 119 6.08 -3.87 -5.71
N LYS A 120 6.24 -4.17 -6.99
CA LYS A 120 7.07 -5.30 -7.43
C LYS A 120 8.55 -5.03 -7.18
N ALA A 121 8.99 -3.80 -7.42
CA ALA A 121 10.38 -3.41 -7.19
C ALA A 121 10.75 -3.37 -5.69
N SER A 122 9.79 -3.11 -4.79
CA SER A 122 10.03 -3.09 -3.35
C SER A 122 10.42 -4.45 -2.76
N TRP A 123 10.18 -5.55 -3.50
CA TRP A 123 10.66 -6.88 -3.11
C TRP A 123 12.18 -6.91 -2.87
N TRP A 124 12.95 -6.24 -3.74
CA TRP A 124 14.41 -6.20 -3.64
C TRP A 124 14.94 -5.41 -2.44
N GLU A 125 14.10 -4.62 -1.78
CA GLU A 125 14.52 -3.82 -0.62
C GLU A 125 14.46 -4.60 0.69
N GLY A 126 13.53 -5.57 0.79
CA GLY A 126 13.30 -6.32 2.02
C GLY A 126 13.34 -7.84 1.87
N PHE A 127 13.43 -8.37 0.65
CA PHE A 127 13.34 -9.80 0.34
C PHE A 127 12.15 -10.51 1.02
N ASP A 128 11.06 -9.78 1.26
CA ASP A 128 9.90 -10.20 2.06
C ASP A 128 10.23 -10.72 3.48
N LEU A 129 11.35 -10.31 4.06
CA LEU A 129 11.73 -10.73 5.40
C LEU A 129 10.95 -9.94 6.46
N CYS A 130 10.42 -10.65 7.43
CA CYS A 130 9.73 -10.10 8.61
C CYS A 130 8.58 -9.14 8.21
N GLY A 131 8.44 -8.00 8.92
CA GLY A 131 7.36 -7.03 8.70
C GLY A 131 7.32 -6.43 7.29
N MET A 132 8.44 -6.42 6.56
CA MET A 132 8.46 -5.92 5.17
C MET A 132 7.64 -6.82 4.24
N GLY A 133 7.69 -8.14 4.43
CA GLY A 133 6.87 -9.09 3.68
C GLY A 133 5.38 -8.90 3.97
N LYS A 134 5.02 -8.72 5.25
CA LYS A 134 3.64 -8.41 5.69
C LYS A 134 3.14 -7.13 5.02
N LYS A 135 3.88 -6.04 5.16
CA LYS A 135 3.60 -4.75 4.51
C LYS A 135 3.36 -4.88 3.00
N ARG A 136 4.22 -5.63 2.29
CA ARG A 136 4.06 -5.82 0.84
C ARG A 136 2.78 -6.60 0.51
N GLN A 137 2.44 -7.65 1.27
CA GLN A 137 1.21 -8.42 1.06
C GLN A 137 -0.05 -7.56 1.27
N LEU A 138 -0.05 -6.70 2.29
CA LEU A 138 -1.14 -5.76 2.53
C LEU A 138 -1.33 -4.79 1.36
N TYR A 139 -0.24 -4.17 0.89
CA TYR A 139 -0.30 -3.30 -0.30
C TYR A 139 -0.68 -4.04 -1.58
N MET A 140 -0.35 -5.33 -1.72
CA MET A 140 -0.81 -6.14 -2.86
C MET A 140 -2.33 -6.33 -2.86
N ALA A 141 -2.94 -6.52 -1.68
CA ALA A 141 -4.39 -6.59 -1.56
C ALA A 141 -5.06 -5.25 -1.92
N LEU A 142 -4.45 -4.14 -1.46
CA LEU A 142 -4.92 -2.78 -1.77
C LEU A 142 -4.83 -2.46 -3.27
N ASP A 143 -3.69 -2.71 -3.91
CA ASP A 143 -3.48 -2.52 -5.35
C ASP A 143 -4.40 -3.40 -6.20
N SER A 144 -4.54 -4.69 -5.84
CA SER A 144 -5.45 -5.60 -6.53
C SER A 144 -6.89 -5.12 -6.49
N THR A 145 -7.32 -4.56 -5.35
CA THR A 145 -8.67 -4.03 -5.20
C THR A 145 -8.83 -2.73 -5.99
N ALA A 146 -7.86 -1.81 -5.94
CA ALA A 146 -7.84 -0.58 -6.72
C ALA A 146 -7.94 -0.87 -8.23
N LYS A 147 -7.16 -1.82 -8.74
CA LYS A 147 -7.23 -2.27 -10.13
C LYS A 147 -8.60 -2.85 -10.49
N SER A 148 -9.23 -3.57 -9.57
CA SER A 148 -10.58 -4.10 -9.78
C SER A 148 -11.67 -3.01 -9.86
N MET A 149 -11.36 -1.78 -9.43
CA MET A 149 -12.26 -0.63 -9.53
C MET A 149 -12.23 0.04 -10.89
N ASP A 150 -11.22 -0.21 -11.75
CA ASP A 150 -11.17 0.36 -13.10
C ASP A 150 -12.45 0.05 -13.89
N ALA A 151 -12.95 -1.19 -13.81
CA ALA A 151 -14.21 -1.57 -14.46
C ALA A 151 -15.43 -0.79 -13.90
N VAL A 152 -15.42 -0.50 -12.59
CA VAL A 152 -16.49 0.28 -11.94
C VAL A 152 -16.43 1.74 -12.37
N MET A 153 -15.21 2.30 -12.48
CA MET A 153 -14.98 3.65 -12.97
C MET A 153 -15.39 3.82 -14.42
N VAL A 154 -15.13 2.82 -15.27
CA VAL A 154 -15.60 2.82 -16.66
C VAL A 154 -17.13 2.78 -16.72
N ALA A 155 -17.79 1.95 -15.91
CA ALA A 155 -19.26 1.93 -15.86
C ALA A 155 -19.86 3.28 -15.38
N MET A 156 -19.22 3.90 -14.39
CA MET A 156 -19.58 5.24 -13.92
C MET A 156 -19.38 6.29 -15.03
N GLN A 157 -18.24 6.25 -15.74
CA GLN A 157 -17.95 7.15 -16.86
C GLN A 157 -18.96 7.00 -17.99
N ASP A 158 -19.33 5.77 -18.32
CA ASP A 158 -20.33 5.48 -19.35
C ASP A 158 -21.70 6.06 -18.99
N SER A 159 -22.10 5.88 -17.72
CA SER A 159 -23.33 6.45 -17.16
C SER A 159 -23.35 7.98 -17.27
N ILE A 160 -22.22 8.62 -16.99
CA ILE A 160 -22.05 10.08 -17.07
C ILE A 160 -22.04 10.59 -18.51
N THR A 161 -21.50 9.82 -19.45
CA THR A 161 -21.31 10.25 -20.84
C THR A 161 -22.61 10.20 -21.62
N HIS A 162 -23.47 9.22 -21.32
CA HIS A 162 -24.75 9.00 -22.01
C HIS A 162 -25.93 9.66 -21.31
N ASP A 163 -25.69 10.38 -20.23
CA ASP A 163 -26.73 10.99 -19.43
C ASP A 163 -27.46 12.11 -20.18
N LYS A 164 -28.79 12.11 -20.05
CA LYS A 164 -29.66 13.13 -20.64
C LYS A 164 -30.30 13.84 -19.45
N PHE A 165 -29.81 15.03 -19.10
CA PHE A 165 -30.26 15.86 -17.97
C PHE A 165 -31.74 16.29 -18.06
N ASP A 166 -32.63 15.31 -18.06
CA ASP A 166 -34.06 15.49 -18.20
C ASP A 166 -34.71 15.77 -16.83
N LYS A 167 -36.02 15.98 -16.82
CA LYS A 167 -36.73 16.28 -15.58
C LYS A 167 -36.76 15.09 -14.62
N LEU A 168 -36.74 13.86 -15.13
CA LEU A 168 -36.79 12.64 -14.33
C LEU A 168 -35.45 12.39 -13.63
N HIS A 169 -34.36 12.58 -14.35
CA HIS A 169 -32.98 12.60 -13.90
C HIS A 169 -32.78 13.62 -12.79
N ILE A 170 -33.10 14.90 -13.03
CA ILE A 170 -32.90 15.97 -12.04
C ILE A 170 -33.67 15.66 -10.75
N ALA A 171 -34.91 15.20 -10.88
CA ALA A 171 -35.73 14.83 -9.73
C ALA A 171 -35.19 13.57 -9.02
N PHE A 172 -34.59 12.62 -9.74
CA PHE A 172 -33.95 11.43 -9.17
C PHE A 172 -32.69 11.82 -8.38
N CYS A 173 -31.79 12.56 -9.02
CA CYS A 173 -30.53 13.01 -8.44
C CYS A 173 -30.77 13.91 -7.22
N THR A 174 -31.74 14.83 -7.27
CA THR A 174 -32.07 15.70 -6.12
C THR A 174 -32.41 14.90 -4.88
N SER A 175 -33.15 13.81 -5.01
CA SER A 175 -33.56 12.97 -3.88
C SER A 175 -32.44 12.06 -3.37
N LEU A 176 -31.58 11.55 -4.25
CA LEU A 176 -30.52 10.59 -3.88
C LEU A 176 -29.18 11.23 -3.53
N ARG A 177 -28.96 12.50 -3.89
CA ARG A 177 -27.67 13.20 -3.74
C ARG A 177 -27.10 13.07 -2.34
N SER A 178 -27.89 13.33 -1.30
CA SER A 178 -27.43 13.25 0.10
C SER A 178 -26.95 11.84 0.44
N SER A 179 -27.76 10.82 0.14
CA SER A 179 -27.39 9.42 0.43
C SER A 179 -26.20 8.93 -0.38
N MET A 180 -26.03 9.39 -1.63
CA MET A 180 -24.86 9.06 -2.45
C MET A 180 -23.59 9.68 -1.88
N ASP A 181 -23.65 10.96 -1.48
CA ASP A 181 -22.49 11.64 -0.90
C ASP A 181 -22.12 11.05 0.48
N GLU A 182 -23.09 10.74 1.33
CA GLU A 182 -22.84 10.08 2.62
C GLU A 182 -22.16 8.72 2.45
N LEU A 183 -22.61 7.91 1.48
CA LEU A 183 -21.96 6.63 1.16
C LEU A 183 -20.54 6.85 0.64
N ARG A 184 -20.34 7.83 -0.24
CA ARG A 184 -19.01 8.19 -0.76
C ARG A 184 -18.06 8.59 0.36
N VAL A 185 -18.48 9.46 1.29
CA VAL A 185 -17.66 9.90 2.41
C VAL A 185 -17.22 8.70 3.25
N ALA A 186 -18.17 7.84 3.65
CA ALA A 186 -17.87 6.67 4.47
C ALA A 186 -16.91 5.69 3.76
N ALA A 187 -17.16 5.40 2.49
CA ALA A 187 -16.31 4.50 1.72
C ALA A 187 -14.91 5.07 1.45
N SER A 188 -14.80 6.39 1.22
CA SER A 188 -13.49 7.04 1.04
C SER A 188 -12.69 7.02 2.34
N ALA A 189 -13.33 7.31 3.48
CA ALA A 189 -12.70 7.24 4.79
C ALA A 189 -12.20 5.82 5.10
N LEU A 190 -13.01 4.79 4.82
CA LEU A 190 -12.59 3.39 4.99
C LEU A 190 -11.38 3.05 4.11
N PHE A 191 -11.34 3.55 2.87
CA PHE A 191 -10.22 3.27 1.96
C PHE A 191 -8.92 3.93 2.44
N GLU A 192 -9.01 5.17 2.94
CA GLU A 192 -7.86 5.87 3.54
C GLU A 192 -7.38 5.19 4.82
N LEU A 193 -8.29 4.69 5.68
CA LEU A 193 -7.92 3.90 6.86
C LEU A 193 -7.20 2.60 6.49
N CYS A 194 -7.70 1.88 5.47
CA CYS A 194 -7.04 0.68 4.97
C CYS A 194 -5.62 0.97 4.46
N GLU A 195 -5.42 2.11 3.78
CA GLU A 195 -4.09 2.53 3.33
C GLU A 195 -3.16 2.85 4.49
N GLN A 196 -3.64 3.58 5.51
CA GLN A 196 -2.87 3.92 6.70
C GLN A 196 -2.43 2.67 7.47
N ALA A 197 -3.34 1.70 7.65
CA ALA A 197 -3.03 0.42 8.29
C ALA A 197 -2.00 -0.42 7.51
N CYS A 198 -1.80 -0.15 6.21
CA CYS A 198 -0.75 -0.80 5.43
C CYS A 198 0.64 -0.16 5.63
N GLN A 199 0.76 1.03 6.24
CA GLN A 199 1.99 1.84 6.18
C GLN A 199 3.13 1.29 7.04
N ASP A 200 2.86 0.79 8.23
CA ASP A 200 3.86 0.17 9.11
C ASP A 200 3.91 -1.36 8.97
N GLY A 201 2.81 -1.94 8.49
CA GLY A 201 2.66 -3.39 8.32
C GLY A 201 2.34 -4.11 9.62
N ASP A 202 1.83 -3.41 10.62
CA ASP A 202 1.40 -3.97 11.89
C ASP A 202 0.07 -3.34 12.30
N ILE A 203 -1.03 -4.10 12.22
CA ILE A 203 -2.37 -3.57 12.51
C ILE A 203 -2.68 -3.79 13.99
N SER A 204 -2.76 -2.70 14.75
CA SER A 204 -3.08 -2.74 16.17
C SER A 204 -4.56 -3.09 16.42
N SER A 205 -4.88 -3.56 17.63
CA SER A 205 -6.28 -3.87 18.01
C SER A 205 -7.21 -2.67 17.85
N ASP A 206 -6.72 -1.47 18.17
CA ASP A 206 -7.50 -0.23 18.06
C ASP A 206 -7.80 0.10 16.59
N GLU A 207 -6.86 -0.18 15.68
CA GLU A 207 -7.09 -0.04 14.23
C GLU A 207 -8.05 -1.10 13.71
N VAL A 208 -7.98 -2.35 14.21
CA VAL A 208 -8.95 -3.41 13.87
C VAL A 208 -10.37 -2.98 14.25
N ASP A 209 -10.56 -2.47 15.48
CA ASP A 209 -11.86 -2.00 15.95
C ASP A 209 -12.36 -0.82 15.11
N LEU A 210 -11.49 0.16 14.84
CA LEU A 210 -11.83 1.32 14.00
C LEU A 210 -12.20 0.92 12.56
N ILE A 211 -11.48 -0.03 11.96
CA ILE A 211 -11.78 -0.56 10.63
C ILE A 211 -13.14 -1.27 10.65
N ASN A 212 -13.42 -2.10 11.66
CA ASN A 212 -14.70 -2.80 11.78
C ASN A 212 -15.88 -1.85 11.96
N ASP A 213 -15.75 -0.83 12.82
CA ASP A 213 -16.76 0.21 13.01
C ASP A 213 -17.03 0.96 11.70
N THR A 214 -15.97 1.26 10.95
CA THR A 214 -16.09 1.96 9.66
C THR A 214 -16.70 1.06 8.57
N ILE A 215 -16.43 -0.26 8.59
CA ILE A 215 -17.12 -1.23 7.72
C ILE A 215 -18.63 -1.21 7.99
N LEU A 216 -19.04 -1.25 9.26
CA LEU A 216 -20.46 -1.18 9.64
C LEU A 216 -21.09 0.15 9.19
N LEU A 217 -20.38 1.26 9.36
CA LEU A 217 -20.83 2.56 8.88
C LEU A 217 -21.06 2.57 7.35
N VAL A 218 -20.14 2.00 6.56
CA VAL A 218 -20.32 1.87 5.10
C VAL A 218 -21.56 1.03 4.77
N GLN A 219 -21.76 -0.09 5.45
CA GLN A 219 -22.93 -0.95 5.25
C GLN A 219 -24.24 -0.24 5.60
N ASP A 220 -24.25 0.54 6.68
CA ASP A 220 -25.40 1.35 7.08
C ASP A 220 -25.72 2.41 6.03
N LYS A 221 -24.71 3.08 5.47
CA LYS A 221 -24.90 4.05 4.38
C LYS A 221 -25.35 3.40 3.07
N GLN A 222 -24.91 2.18 2.77
CA GLN A 222 -25.43 1.39 1.64
C GLN A 222 -26.91 1.05 1.85
N ALA A 223 -27.29 0.62 3.06
CA ALA A 223 -28.67 0.32 3.41
C ALA A 223 -29.55 1.57 3.33
N LEU A 224 -29.05 2.73 3.78
CA LEU A 224 -29.73 4.02 3.64
C LEU A 224 -29.96 4.36 2.17
N LEU A 225 -28.93 4.31 1.33
CA LEU A 225 -29.04 4.56 -0.11
C LEU A 225 -30.08 3.65 -0.77
N LEU A 226 -30.07 2.36 -0.44
CA LEU A 226 -31.04 1.40 -0.95
C LEU A 226 -32.48 1.73 -0.50
N ARG A 227 -32.67 2.15 0.75
CA ARG A 227 -33.99 2.56 1.27
C ARG A 227 -34.50 3.80 0.54
N THR A 228 -33.66 4.81 0.37
CA THR A 228 -34.01 6.04 -0.38
C THR A 228 -34.37 5.71 -1.82
N TYR A 229 -33.56 4.88 -2.48
CA TYR A 229 -33.79 4.43 -3.86
C TYR A 229 -35.14 3.69 -3.99
N ARG A 230 -35.44 2.76 -3.08
CA ARG A 230 -36.73 2.03 -3.07
C ARG A 230 -37.92 2.94 -2.75
N GLY A 231 -37.75 3.92 -1.86
CA GLY A 231 -38.77 4.91 -1.56
C GLY A 231 -39.20 5.69 -2.81
N LEU A 232 -38.22 6.13 -3.61
CA LEU A 232 -38.47 6.84 -4.87
C LEU A 232 -39.18 5.97 -5.91
N ALA A 233 -38.81 4.69 -6.00
CA ALA A 233 -39.49 3.74 -6.88
C ALA A 233 -40.98 3.61 -6.53
N HIS A 234 -41.30 3.54 -5.23
CA HIS A 234 -42.66 3.44 -4.72
C HIS A 234 -43.46 4.73 -4.95
N GLU A 235 -42.90 5.90 -4.62
CA GLU A 235 -43.56 7.20 -4.78
C GLU A 235 -43.95 7.51 -6.24
N ARG A 236 -43.12 7.07 -7.20
CA ARG A 236 -43.38 7.28 -8.63
C ARG A 236 -44.22 6.17 -9.27
N GLY A 237 -44.70 5.20 -8.49
CA GLY A 237 -45.59 4.14 -8.99
C GLY A 237 -44.89 3.09 -9.86
N PHE A 238 -43.56 3.03 -9.87
CA PHE A 238 -42.80 1.99 -10.60
C PHE A 238 -42.84 0.62 -9.90
N GLY A 239 -43.46 0.52 -8.72
CA GLY A 239 -43.48 -0.69 -7.91
C GLY A 239 -42.13 -0.94 -7.23
N ALA A 240 -41.80 -2.21 -6.96
CA ALA A 240 -40.58 -2.59 -6.25
C ALA A 240 -39.27 -2.44 -7.07
N GLN A 241 -39.36 -2.15 -8.37
CA GLN A 241 -38.21 -2.04 -9.27
C GLN A 241 -38.33 -0.83 -10.19
N MET A 242 -37.36 0.08 -10.09
CA MET A 242 -37.27 1.28 -10.93
C MET A 242 -36.43 1.03 -12.18
N VAL A 243 -36.68 -0.08 -12.88
CA VAL A 243 -35.97 -0.42 -14.12
C VAL A 243 -36.78 0.15 -15.28
N SER A 244 -36.64 1.46 -15.52
CA SER A 244 -37.09 2.11 -16.75
C SER A 244 -35.90 2.34 -17.67
N GLU A 245 -36.12 2.23 -18.98
CA GLU A 245 -35.12 2.58 -19.99
C GLU A 245 -34.64 4.03 -19.82
N ASP A 246 -35.56 4.91 -19.45
CA ASP A 246 -35.29 6.33 -19.17
C ASP A 246 -34.38 6.58 -17.95
N LEU A 247 -34.16 5.59 -17.08
CA LEU A 247 -33.31 5.72 -15.88
C LEU A 247 -32.13 4.73 -15.89
N ALA A 248 -31.76 4.22 -17.07
CA ALA A 248 -30.70 3.22 -17.19
C ALA A 248 -29.33 3.74 -16.74
N SER A 249 -28.99 4.99 -17.07
CA SER A 249 -27.74 5.66 -16.65
C SER A 249 -27.69 5.86 -15.14
N GLU A 250 -28.78 6.33 -14.54
CA GLU A 250 -28.95 6.54 -13.10
C GLU A 250 -28.80 5.24 -12.31
N ASN A 251 -29.47 4.19 -12.78
CA ASN A 251 -29.39 2.88 -12.17
C ASN A 251 -27.96 2.33 -12.25
N THR A 252 -27.30 2.49 -13.39
CA THR A 252 -25.91 2.05 -13.57
C THR A 252 -24.95 2.84 -12.68
N PHE A 253 -25.15 4.15 -12.55
CA PHE A 253 -24.35 5.02 -11.69
C PHE A 253 -24.49 4.64 -10.21
N VAL A 254 -25.71 4.51 -9.70
CA VAL A 254 -25.98 4.11 -8.30
C VAL A 254 -25.48 2.70 -8.02
N PHE A 255 -25.61 1.79 -8.98
CA PHE A 255 -25.05 0.45 -8.90
C PHE A 255 -23.51 0.48 -8.82
N ALA A 256 -22.84 1.25 -9.68
CA ALA A 256 -21.40 1.39 -9.67
C ALA A 256 -20.89 1.94 -8.33
N LEU A 257 -21.54 2.98 -7.79
CA LEU A 257 -21.22 3.54 -6.47
C LEU A 257 -21.34 2.49 -5.36
N SER A 258 -22.44 1.72 -5.39
CA SER A 258 -22.70 0.66 -4.40
C SER A 258 -21.68 -0.48 -4.50
N VAL A 259 -21.31 -0.89 -5.72
CA VAL A 259 -20.29 -1.92 -5.97
C VAL A 259 -18.92 -1.45 -5.50
N TRP A 260 -18.55 -0.20 -5.75
CA TRP A 260 -17.30 0.38 -5.26
C TRP A 260 -17.25 0.35 -3.73
N ALA A 261 -18.27 0.89 -3.05
CA ALA A 261 -18.32 0.89 -1.59
C ALA A 261 -18.25 -0.52 -0.99
N ARG A 262 -18.91 -1.51 -1.62
CA ARG A 262 -18.82 -2.92 -1.22
C ARG A 262 -17.39 -3.45 -1.38
N LYS A 263 -16.74 -3.18 -2.52
CA LYS A 263 -15.34 -3.61 -2.76
C LYS A 263 -14.37 -3.03 -1.73
N ILE A 264 -14.59 -1.80 -1.28
CA ILE A 264 -13.78 -1.19 -0.20
C ILE A 264 -14.02 -1.91 1.13
N ALA A 265 -15.26 -2.23 1.47
CA ALA A 265 -15.55 -3.02 2.67
C ALA A 265 -14.95 -4.45 2.59
N ASP A 266 -14.98 -5.07 1.41
CA ASP A 266 -14.37 -6.38 1.18
C ASP A 266 -12.84 -6.32 1.27
N LEU A 267 -12.21 -5.25 0.76
CA LEU A 267 -10.78 -4.98 0.94
C LEU A 267 -10.43 -4.89 2.42
N ALA A 268 -11.19 -4.12 3.19
CA ALA A 268 -10.94 -3.93 4.62
C ALA A 268 -10.95 -5.28 5.36
N ARG A 269 -11.94 -6.14 5.09
CA ARG A 269 -11.98 -7.50 5.68
C ARG A 269 -10.81 -8.37 5.23
N ASN A 270 -10.41 -8.27 3.97
CA ASN A 270 -9.28 -9.03 3.43
C ASN A 270 -7.95 -8.59 4.07
N ILE A 271 -7.76 -7.29 4.33
CA ILE A 271 -6.60 -6.76 5.04
C ILE A 271 -6.52 -7.37 6.46
N LEU A 272 -7.62 -7.38 7.19
CA LEU A 272 -7.69 -7.98 8.53
C LEU A 272 -7.39 -9.50 8.51
N ASP A 273 -7.95 -10.24 7.55
CA ASP A 273 -7.69 -11.69 7.43
C ASP A 273 -6.22 -11.99 7.05
N ILE A 274 -5.61 -11.18 6.18
CA ILE A 274 -4.18 -11.29 5.84
C ILE A 274 -3.33 -11.06 7.09
N ASP A 275 -3.66 -10.03 7.87
CA ASP A 275 -2.96 -9.70 9.12
C ASP A 275 -3.00 -10.88 10.11
N ASP A 276 -4.21 -11.36 10.42
CA ASP A 276 -4.46 -12.50 11.30
C ASP A 276 -3.74 -13.78 10.82
N ARG A 277 -3.71 -14.03 9.51
CA ARG A 277 -3.01 -15.19 8.94
C ARG A 277 -1.50 -15.09 9.17
N LEU A 278 -0.90 -13.93 8.88
CA LEU A 278 0.54 -13.73 8.98
C LEU A 278 1.01 -13.77 10.44
N ASP A 279 0.22 -13.26 11.38
CA ASP A 279 0.53 -13.31 12.80
C ASP A 279 0.49 -14.73 13.35
N ARG A 280 -0.46 -15.56 12.87
CA ARG A 280 -0.49 -17.00 13.19
C ARG A 280 0.75 -17.73 12.67
N GLU A 281 1.17 -17.47 11.43
CA GLU A 281 2.39 -18.07 10.85
C GLU A 281 3.66 -17.68 11.63
N ARG A 282 3.74 -16.41 12.07
CA ARG A 282 4.86 -15.91 12.89
C ARG A 282 4.91 -16.60 14.26
N ASN A 283 3.76 -16.83 14.90
CA ASN A 283 3.71 -17.52 16.18
C ASN A 283 4.13 -18.99 16.03
N CYS A 284 3.69 -19.69 14.98
CA CYS A 284 4.10 -21.08 14.73
C CYS A 284 5.61 -21.24 14.48
N THR A 285 6.22 -20.34 13.70
CA THR A 285 7.67 -20.37 13.45
C THR A 285 8.47 -20.05 14.71
N GLY A 286 7.96 -19.14 15.55
CA GLY A 286 8.52 -18.89 16.89
C GLY A 286 8.47 -20.12 17.78
N THR A 287 7.35 -20.85 17.79
CA THR A 287 7.22 -22.12 18.53
C THR A 287 8.21 -23.17 18.02
N LEU A 288 8.38 -23.29 16.70
CA LEU A 288 9.35 -24.23 16.11
C LEU A 288 10.80 -23.85 16.48
N ALA A 289 11.16 -22.56 16.38
CA ALA A 289 12.49 -22.08 16.75
C ALA A 289 12.78 -22.31 18.25
N ASN A 290 11.77 -22.10 19.10
CA ASN A 290 11.88 -22.37 20.54
C ASN A 290 11.98 -23.87 20.82
N ALA A 291 11.22 -24.72 20.12
CA ALA A 291 11.30 -26.18 20.23
C ALA A 291 12.67 -26.72 19.76
N LEU A 292 13.22 -26.17 18.68
CA LEU A 292 14.56 -26.51 18.19
C LEU A 292 15.64 -26.07 19.17
N ARG A 293 15.55 -24.87 19.76
CA ARG A 293 16.47 -24.44 20.83
C ARG A 293 16.38 -25.34 22.05
N ALA A 294 15.17 -25.69 22.49
CA ALA A 294 14.96 -26.58 23.63
C ALA A 294 15.55 -27.97 23.38
N GLY A 295 15.34 -28.53 22.18
CA GLY A 295 15.93 -29.81 21.76
C GLY A 295 17.46 -29.78 21.65
N PHE A 296 18.05 -28.66 21.24
CA PHE A 296 19.50 -28.50 21.22
C PHE A 296 20.09 -28.38 22.64
N CYS A 297 19.42 -27.66 23.54
CA CYS A 297 19.87 -27.54 24.93
C CYS A 297 19.83 -28.88 25.68
N THR A 298 18.83 -29.74 25.42
CA THR A 298 18.74 -31.08 26.04
C THR A 298 19.70 -32.09 25.44
N ALA A 299 20.07 -31.97 24.16
CA ALA A 299 21.04 -32.86 23.52
C ALA A 299 22.49 -32.61 23.95
N PHE A 300 22.81 -31.41 24.45
CA PHE A 300 24.17 -31.00 24.84
C PHE A 300 24.40 -30.90 26.35
N SER A 301 23.42 -31.21 27.20
CA SER A 301 23.66 -31.37 28.63
C SER A 301 24.41 -32.69 28.86
N VAL A 302 25.74 -32.62 28.90
CA VAL A 302 26.60 -33.71 29.36
C VAL A 302 26.23 -33.97 30.82
N PRO A 303 25.85 -35.20 31.21
CA PRO A 303 25.57 -35.50 32.61
C PRO A 303 26.86 -35.33 33.42
N ASP A 304 26.86 -34.38 34.35
CA ASP A 304 27.93 -34.24 35.34
C ASP A 304 28.09 -35.56 36.09
N LYS A 305 29.27 -36.16 35.96
CA LYS A 305 29.73 -37.32 36.71
C LYS A 305 30.95 -36.94 37.53
#